data_AF-A0A256SQT4-F1
#
_entry.id   AF-A0A256SQT4-F1
#
_cell.length_a   1.000
_cell.length_b   1.000
_cell.length_c   1.000
_cell.angle_alpha   90.00
_cell.angle_beta   90.00
_cell.angle_gamma   90.00
#
_symmetry.space_group_name_H-M   'P 1'
#
loop_
_entity.id
_entity.type
_entity.pdbx_description
1 polymer ?
#
loop_
_entity_poly.entity_id
_entity_poly.type
_entity_poly.pdbx_seq_one_letter_code
_entity_poly.pdbx_strand_id
1 'polypeptide(L)'
;MTKDEVRAKWAVAKRMVQITQDEWDSYNVEARAIKFVKTKLQIAIYYLSQLDEHDSNYTMPFTGNQMKKVLKAPITKQNVKDAAEWCHQCRLMRDKACTTWNYEEAKTA
;
A
#
# COMPACT_ATOMS: atom_id res chain seq x y z
N MET A 1 -7.98 -0.42 16.20
CA MET A 1 -9.13 0.27 15.53
C MET A 1 -10.15 -0.76 15.07
N THR A 2 -11.44 -0.43 14.98
CA THR A 2 -12.45 -1.30 14.34
C THR A 2 -12.20 -1.39 12.82
N LYS A 3 -12.69 -2.46 12.17
CA LYS A 3 -12.54 -2.65 10.71
C LYS A 3 -13.12 -1.48 9.91
N ASP A 4 -14.22 -0.87 10.36
CA ASP A 4 -14.84 0.27 9.70
C ASP A 4 -14.00 1.55 9.84
N GLU A 5 -13.41 1.78 11.01
CA GLU A 5 -12.48 2.90 11.22
C GLU A 5 -11.22 2.75 10.35
N VAL A 6 -10.67 1.54 10.22
CA VAL A 6 -9.52 1.28 9.34
C VAL A 6 -9.91 1.52 7.89
N ARG A 7 -11.08 1.03 7.46
CA ARG A 7 -11.60 1.27 6.12
C ARG A 7 -11.75 2.77 5.84
N ALA A 8 -12.27 3.54 6.78
CA ALA A 8 -12.42 4.99 6.67
C ALA A 8 -11.06 5.71 6.57
N LYS A 9 -10.09 5.35 7.43
CA LYS A 9 -8.72 5.89 7.42
C LYS A 9 -8.05 5.75 6.05
N TRP A 10 -8.18 4.59 5.41
CA TRP A 10 -7.50 4.30 4.14
C TRP A 10 -8.30 4.65 2.89
N ALA A 11 -9.56 5.08 3.02
CA ALA A 11 -10.46 5.31 1.89
C ALA A 11 -9.89 6.30 0.86
N VAL A 12 -9.32 7.42 1.32
CA VAL A 12 -8.74 8.44 0.44
C VAL A 12 -7.53 7.91 -0.31
N ALA A 13 -6.62 7.23 0.38
CA ALA A 13 -5.43 6.65 -0.23
C ALA A 13 -5.79 5.60 -1.29
N LYS A 14 -6.77 4.72 -0.99
CA LYS A 14 -7.28 3.71 -1.94
C LYS A 14 -7.87 4.34 -3.20
N ARG A 15 -8.62 5.44 -3.10
CA ARG A 15 -9.15 6.17 -4.25
C ARG A 15 -8.03 6.76 -5.12
N MET A 16 -6.97 7.30 -4.52
CA MET A 16 -5.85 7.90 -5.26
C MET A 16 -5.08 6.88 -6.12
N VAL A 17 -5.02 5.62 -5.67
CA VAL A 17 -4.30 4.55 -6.35
C VAL A 17 -5.22 3.66 -7.18
N GLN A 18 -6.48 4.07 -7.38
CA GLN A 18 -7.40 3.34 -8.23
C GLN A 18 -6.89 3.36 -9.69
N ILE A 19 -6.81 2.17 -10.29
CA ILE A 19 -6.44 2.02 -11.69
C ILE A 19 -7.70 2.26 -12.51
N THR A 20 -7.63 3.17 -13.47
CA THR A 20 -8.77 3.46 -14.36
C THR A 20 -8.86 2.41 -15.48
N GLN A 21 -10.01 2.32 -16.13
CA GLN A 21 -10.19 1.42 -17.28
C GLN A 21 -9.24 1.81 -18.43
N ASP A 22 -9.10 3.10 -18.71
CA ASP A 22 -8.18 3.62 -19.73
C ASP A 22 -6.73 3.26 -19.44
N GLU A 23 -6.32 3.35 -18.16
CA GLU A 23 -5.02 2.84 -17.75
C GLU A 23 -4.99 1.35 -18.08
N TRP A 24 -5.91 0.55 -17.53
CA TRP A 24 -5.98 -0.92 -17.69
C TRP A 24 -5.91 -1.43 -19.12
N ASP A 25 -6.58 -0.77 -20.06
CA ASP A 25 -6.65 -1.20 -21.46
C ASP A 25 -5.46 -0.69 -22.28
N SER A 26 -4.75 0.32 -21.79
CA SER A 26 -3.60 0.86 -22.50
C SER A 26 -2.38 -0.08 -22.42
N TYR A 27 -1.80 -0.32 -23.59
CA TYR A 27 -0.53 -1.04 -23.75
C TYR A 27 0.69 -0.12 -23.87
N ASN A 28 0.49 1.20 -23.78
CA ASN A 28 1.60 2.15 -23.87
C ASN A 28 2.53 2.05 -22.64
N VAL A 29 3.81 2.38 -22.82
CA VAL A 29 4.84 2.19 -21.77
C VAL A 29 4.53 2.99 -20.51
N GLU A 30 4.02 4.21 -20.68
CA GLU A 30 3.68 5.12 -19.58
C GLU A 30 2.52 4.59 -18.73
N ALA A 31 1.45 4.11 -19.36
CA ALA A 31 0.30 3.51 -18.72
C ALA A 31 0.67 2.22 -18.00
N ARG A 32 1.60 1.42 -18.55
CA ARG A 32 2.16 0.25 -17.83
C ARG A 32 2.93 0.68 -16.58
N ALA A 33 3.70 1.78 -16.65
CA ALA A 33 4.40 2.32 -15.50
C ALA A 33 3.44 2.86 -14.43
N ILE A 34 2.40 3.60 -14.83
CA ILE A 34 1.33 4.08 -13.95
C ILE A 34 0.62 2.91 -13.25
N LYS A 35 0.21 1.88 -14.01
CA LYS A 35 -0.38 0.66 -13.43
C LYS A 35 0.53 0.03 -12.41
N PHE A 36 1.81 -0.15 -12.75
CA PHE A 36 2.77 -0.78 -11.85
C PHE A 36 2.87 -0.02 -10.53
N VAL A 37 3.06 1.31 -10.59
CA VAL A 37 3.15 2.17 -9.40
C VAL A 37 1.86 2.08 -8.58
N LYS A 38 0.69 2.22 -9.20
CA LYS A 38 -0.61 2.13 -8.52
C LYS A 38 -0.82 0.77 -7.86
N THR A 39 -0.54 -0.33 -8.55
CA THR A 39 -0.64 -1.69 -8.00
C THR A 39 0.27 -1.86 -6.79
N LYS A 40 1.53 -1.39 -6.84
CA LYS A 40 2.45 -1.48 -5.70
C LYS A 40 1.94 -0.68 -4.50
N LEU A 41 1.41 0.52 -4.71
CA LEU A 41 0.82 1.32 -3.65
C LEU A 41 -0.46 0.71 -3.09
N GLN A 42 -1.32 0.11 -3.93
CA GLN A 42 -2.49 -0.64 -3.47
C GLN A 42 -2.12 -1.77 -2.52
N ILE A 43 -1.09 -2.56 -2.87
CA ILE A 43 -0.57 -3.64 -2.02
C ILE A 43 0.04 -3.08 -0.73
N ALA A 44 0.80 -1.98 -0.82
CA ALA A 44 1.37 -1.32 0.35
C ALA A 44 0.27 -0.85 1.34
N ILE A 45 -0.77 -0.18 0.83
CA ILE A 45 -1.93 0.26 1.61
C ILE A 45 -2.66 -0.93 2.23
N TYR A 46 -2.81 -2.04 1.49
CA TYR A 46 -3.41 -3.26 2.03
C TYR A 46 -2.66 -3.77 3.26
N TYR A 47 -1.33 -3.93 3.18
CA TYR A 47 -0.53 -4.40 4.33
C TYR A 47 -0.58 -3.44 5.52
N LEU A 48 -0.53 -2.13 5.28
CA LEU A 48 -0.67 -1.14 6.35
C LEU A 48 -2.06 -1.18 7.00
N SER A 49 -3.12 -1.41 6.21
CA SER A 49 -4.46 -1.59 6.77
C SER A 49 -4.58 -2.85 7.64
N GLN A 50 -3.91 -3.94 7.28
CA GLN A 50 -3.86 -5.12 8.16
C GLN A 50 -3.14 -4.82 9.48
N LEU A 51 -2.03 -4.07 9.44
CA LEU A 51 -1.35 -3.65 10.66
C LEU A 51 -2.26 -2.82 11.58
N ASP A 52 -3.04 -1.90 11.02
CA ASP A 52 -4.03 -1.10 11.78
C ASP A 52 -5.18 -1.95 12.35
N GLU A 53 -5.65 -2.95 11.59
CA GLU A 53 -6.72 -3.87 12.04
C GLU A 53 -6.29 -4.71 13.25
N HIS A 54 -5.00 -5.03 13.33
CA HIS A 54 -4.41 -5.78 14.43
C HIS A 54 -3.65 -4.90 15.43
N ASP A 55 -3.96 -3.59 15.47
CA ASP A 55 -3.40 -2.61 16.41
C ASP A 55 -1.85 -2.66 16.53
N SER A 56 -1.20 -2.98 15.42
CA SER A 56 0.24 -3.21 15.39
C SER A 56 1.00 -1.90 15.29
N ASN A 57 2.06 -1.76 16.08
CA ASN A 57 2.92 -0.60 15.98
C ASN A 57 3.86 -0.72 14.76
N TYR A 58 3.92 0.31 13.91
CA TYR A 58 4.77 0.35 12.74
C TYR A 58 5.18 1.78 12.36
N THR A 59 6.32 1.89 11.67
CA THR A 59 6.76 3.17 11.08
C THR A 59 6.24 3.28 9.65
N MET A 60 5.57 4.38 9.35
CA MET A 60 5.07 4.62 7.99
C MET A 60 6.26 4.78 7.00
N PRO A 61 6.34 4.00 5.91
CA PRO A 61 7.49 4.03 5.00
C PRO A 61 7.45 5.22 4.02
N PHE A 62 6.30 5.89 3.91
CA PHE A 62 6.11 7.05 3.07
C PHE A 62 5.04 7.99 3.62
N THR A 63 5.17 9.27 3.30
CA THR A 63 4.15 10.29 3.60
C THR A 63 3.12 10.38 2.47
N GLY A 64 1.94 10.93 2.78
CA GLY A 64 0.94 11.25 1.74
C GLY A 64 1.48 12.16 0.63
N ASN A 65 2.41 13.07 0.96
CA ASN A 65 3.07 13.93 -0.03
C ASN A 65 4.02 13.14 -0.95
N GLN A 66 4.77 12.18 -0.42
CA GLN A 66 5.60 11.28 -1.23
C GLN A 66 4.73 10.42 -2.15
N MET A 67 3.61 9.89 -1.66
CA MET A 67 2.65 9.13 -2.49
C MET A 67 2.11 9.97 -3.65
N LYS A 68 1.68 11.22 -3.38
CA LYS A 68 1.24 12.16 -4.43
C LYS A 68 2.32 12.41 -5.49
N LYS A 69 3.58 12.57 -5.06
CA LYS A 69 4.71 12.78 -5.96
C LYS A 69 4.98 11.57 -6.85
N VAL A 70 4.93 10.36 -6.29
CA VAL A 70 5.18 9.11 -7.01
C VAL A 70 4.07 8.80 -8.04
N LEU A 71 2.85 9.28 -7.81
CA LEU A 71 1.72 9.15 -8.74
C LEU A 71 1.69 10.23 -9.83
N LYS A 72 2.58 11.24 -9.78
CA LYS A 72 2.56 12.34 -10.75
C LYS A 72 3.19 11.90 -12.08
N ALA A 73 2.45 12.03 -13.17
CA ALA A 73 2.97 11.81 -14.51
C ALA A 73 3.93 12.94 -14.95
N PRO A 74 4.95 12.64 -15.77
CA PRO A 74 5.32 11.30 -16.25
C PRO A 74 5.98 10.45 -15.15
N ILE A 75 5.74 9.15 -15.17
CA ILE A 75 6.30 8.18 -14.24
C ILE A 75 7.78 7.94 -14.56
N THR A 76 8.65 8.31 -13.64
CA THR A 76 10.08 8.10 -13.75
C THR A 76 10.50 6.74 -13.21
N LYS A 77 11.71 6.29 -13.58
CA LYS A 77 12.34 5.09 -12.99
C LYS A 77 12.42 5.17 -11.46
N GLN A 78 12.63 6.37 -10.90
CA GLN A 78 12.67 6.56 -9.45
C GLN A 78 11.29 6.32 -8.82
N ASN A 79 10.20 6.78 -9.45
CA ASN A 79 8.85 6.54 -8.94
C ASN A 79 8.53 5.04 -8.88
N VAL A 80 8.94 4.28 -9.91
CA VAL A 80 8.82 2.81 -9.94
C VAL A 80 9.61 2.16 -8.81
N LYS A 81 10.86 2.59 -8.59
CA LYS A 81 11.73 2.07 -7.52
C LYS A 81 11.15 2.36 -6.14
N ASP A 82 10.71 3.60 -5.89
CA ASP A 82 10.13 4.03 -4.61
C ASP A 82 8.87 3.22 -4.29
N ALA A 83 7.94 3.08 -5.25
CA ALA A 83 6.72 2.32 -5.03
C ALA A 83 7.00 0.82 -4.75
N ALA A 84 7.97 0.23 -5.45
CA ALA A 84 8.39 -1.15 -5.23
C ALA A 84 9.02 -1.34 -3.84
N GLU A 85 9.90 -0.42 -3.43
CA GLU A 85 10.55 -0.44 -2.13
C GLU A 85 9.55 -0.28 -0.99
N TRP A 86 8.64 0.70 -1.08
CA TRP A 86 7.59 0.87 -0.07
C TRP A 86 6.68 -0.34 0.05
N CYS A 87 6.29 -0.94 -1.08
CA CYS A 87 5.53 -2.18 -1.10
C CYS A 87 6.29 -3.32 -0.39
N HIS A 88 7.61 -3.42 -0.61
CA HIS A 88 8.45 -4.42 0.05
C HIS A 88 8.55 -4.18 1.56
N GLN A 89 8.80 -2.94 1.98
CA GLN A 89 8.87 -2.56 3.40
C GLN A 89 7.56 -2.83 4.13
N CYS A 90 6.41 -2.44 3.55
CA CYS A 90 5.09 -2.74 4.12
C CYS A 90 4.86 -4.25 4.29
N ARG A 91 5.29 -5.05 3.30
CA ARG A 91 5.20 -6.51 3.39
C ARG A 91 6.04 -7.04 4.55
N LEU A 92 7.30 -6.62 4.67
CA LEU A 92 8.19 -7.07 5.74
C LEU A 92 7.64 -6.74 7.13
N MET A 93 7.08 -5.53 7.31
CA MET A 93 6.45 -5.15 8.57
C MET A 93 5.23 -6.02 8.88
N ARG A 94 4.36 -6.27 7.89
CA ARG A 94 3.20 -7.16 8.05
C ARG A 94 3.62 -8.59 8.37
N ASP A 95 4.59 -9.14 7.64
CA ASP A 95 5.10 -10.51 7.86
C ASP A 95 5.68 -10.65 9.28
N LYS A 96 6.42 -9.64 9.76
CA LYS A 96 6.96 -9.60 11.13
C LYS A 96 5.89 -9.47 12.21
N ALA A 97 4.83 -8.69 11.98
CA ALA A 97 3.74 -8.53 12.94
C ALA A 97 2.86 -9.80 13.01
N CYS A 98 2.62 -10.44 11.86
CA CYS A 98 1.82 -11.66 11.74
C CYS A 98 2.32 -12.81 12.61
N THR A 99 3.64 -12.96 12.79
CA THR A 99 4.18 -13.99 13.71
C THR A 99 3.73 -13.78 15.15
N THR A 100 3.51 -12.54 15.56
CA THR A 100 3.04 -12.20 16.91
C THR A 100 1.53 -12.39 17.03
N TRP A 101 0.76 -12.02 16.01
CA TRP A 101 -0.70 -12.21 16.00
C TRP A 101 -1.08 -13.69 16.18
N ASN A 102 -0.46 -14.57 15.38
CA ASN A 102 -0.72 -16.01 15.46
C ASN A 102 -0.41 -16.59 16.85
N TYR A 103 0.59 -16.05 17.55
CA TYR A 103 0.94 -16.48 18.89
C TYR A 103 -0.06 -16.01 19.96
N GLU A 104 -0.55 -14.77 19.84
CA GLU A 104 -1.56 -14.23 20.78
C GLU A 104 -2.94 -14.85 20.56
N GLU A 105 -3.34 -15.07 19.30
CA GLU A 105 -4.56 -15.79 18.94
C GLU A 105 -4.53 -17.24 19.48
N ALA A 106 -3.38 -17.93 19.39
CA ALA A 106 -3.23 -19.28 19.94
C ALA A 106 -3.27 -19.35 21.48
N LYS A 107 -2.97 -18.25 22.20
CA LYS A 107 -3.06 -18.19 23.67
C LYS A 107 -4.47 -17.91 24.20
N THR A 108 -5.31 -17.33 23.36
CA THR A 108 -6.65 -16.88 23.72
C THR A 108 -7.74 -17.84 23.26
N ALA A 109 -7.37 -18.91 22.53
CA ALA A 109 -8.21 -20.04 22.14
C ALA A 109 -8.13 -21.18 23.16
#